data_AF-A0A644Y7X7-F1
#
_entry.id   AF-A0A644Y7X7-F1
#
_cell.length_a   1.000
_cell.length_b   1.000
_cell.length_c   1.000
_cell.angle_alpha   90.00
_cell.angle_beta   90.00
_cell.angle_gamma   90.00
#
_symmetry.space_group_name_H-M   'P 1'
#
loop_
_entity.id
_entity.type
_entity.pdbx_description
1 polymer ?
#
loop_
_entity_poly.entity_id
_entity_poly.type
_entity_poly.pdbx_seq_one_letter_code
_entity_poly.pdbx_strand_id
1 'polypeptide(L)'
;MIAPDRFVDLATCVKAEYFYLIRHRWIWEAMIRLTEAELQIDFVTLCNALNTNGQLTEIGGPAYLIGLLSVTPTSMHAESYAKIVREKAFKRKALEVSSNLARNAFQDKPLSEALQQMENFFVNTSALSGVTERMVMTAEKLCLSDVGELTWVLKDWIMAGGINLIAGMPAAGKSFLALDLAIGIASSGLAWDNRKVIQGKVLYHFLDGSYRGMRSRVIKMCHARGIQPPADLVFDFSPLNLKVTSEVLALRQRIKRLDASVAIFDVMAKFIPGADENSVAEISPMMNALREIANQTGTTFILIHHLNKGGNPDLSYRVRGSSDILGSVDTAIVVSQESQNTANSMRMIIPQKVRESLPPSQLQFQIESTEESIALRFSETNISESRRVPGQLELIYADLLEYLQAEPDQEFKKNDLVSVLQIGSSARTIDRAFTKLNNDPRIKVTKRGSFNSYQWDKDTPATPYP
;
A
#
# COMPACT_ATOMS: atom_id res chain seq x y z
N MET A 1 4.98 39.43 -11.44
CA MET A 1 5.37 40.86 -11.40
C MET A 1 4.21 41.75 -10.96
N ILE A 2 3.04 41.74 -11.61
CA ILE A 2 1.87 42.54 -11.15
C ILE A 2 1.20 41.94 -9.90
N ALA A 3 1.08 40.61 -9.85
CA ALA A 3 0.59 39.85 -8.70
C ALA A 3 1.59 38.71 -8.42
N PRO A 4 2.65 38.97 -7.62
CA PRO A 4 3.71 38.00 -7.34
C PRO A 4 3.23 36.76 -6.57
N ASP A 5 2.24 36.93 -5.71
CA ASP A 5 1.56 35.89 -4.92
C ASP A 5 1.04 34.73 -5.79
N ARG A 6 0.49 35.06 -6.97
CA ARG A 6 -0.01 34.06 -7.92
C ARG A 6 1.07 33.21 -8.57
N PHE A 7 2.35 33.61 -8.48
CA PHE A 7 3.43 32.86 -9.11
C PHE A 7 3.55 31.44 -8.57
N VAL A 8 3.38 31.25 -7.25
CA VAL A 8 3.52 29.95 -6.59
C VAL A 8 2.50 28.96 -7.15
N ASP A 9 1.24 29.39 -7.27
CA ASP A 9 0.17 28.56 -7.84
C ASP A 9 0.44 28.22 -9.31
N LEU A 10 0.89 29.19 -10.10
CA LEU A 10 1.19 28.99 -11.53
C LEU A 10 2.43 28.10 -11.73
N ALA A 11 3.44 28.18 -10.85
CA ALA A 11 4.63 27.34 -10.89
C ALA A 11 4.33 25.85 -10.68
N THR A 12 3.20 25.51 -10.04
CA THR A 12 2.76 24.11 -9.93
C THR A 12 2.36 23.50 -11.29
N CYS A 13 1.97 24.32 -12.26
CA CYS A 13 1.42 23.86 -13.54
C CYS A 13 2.19 24.34 -14.77
N VAL A 14 3.12 25.28 -14.64
CA VAL A 14 3.96 25.80 -15.73
C VAL A 14 5.44 25.64 -15.38
N LYS A 15 6.16 24.90 -16.25
CA LYS A 15 7.62 24.77 -16.20
C LYS A 15 8.27 25.81 -17.12
N ALA A 16 9.50 26.23 -16.81
CA ALA A 16 10.27 27.15 -17.65
C ALA A 16 10.36 26.68 -19.11
N GLU A 17 10.60 25.38 -19.32
CA GLU A 17 10.69 24.73 -20.63
C GLU A 17 9.41 24.88 -21.49
N TYR A 18 8.26 25.17 -20.87
CA TYR A 18 6.99 25.32 -21.58
C TYR A 18 6.92 26.61 -22.38
N PHE A 19 7.71 27.62 -22.04
CA PHE A 19 7.78 28.82 -22.84
C PHE A 19 8.50 28.53 -24.17
N TYR A 20 7.96 29.07 -25.27
CA TYR A 20 8.56 28.90 -26.59
C TYR A 20 9.80 29.78 -26.75
N LEU A 21 9.73 31.03 -26.29
CA LEU A 21 10.81 32.00 -26.38
C LEU A 21 11.81 31.78 -25.23
N ILE A 22 13.09 31.65 -25.58
CA ILE A 22 14.17 31.43 -24.60
C ILE A 22 14.22 32.52 -23.52
N ARG A 23 14.03 33.80 -23.92
CA ARG A 23 13.97 34.93 -22.99
C ARG A 23 12.87 34.80 -21.94
N HIS A 24 11.72 34.20 -22.28
CA HIS A 24 10.65 33.95 -21.31
C HIS A 24 10.98 32.78 -20.39
N ARG A 25 11.71 31.77 -20.87
CA ARG A 25 12.23 30.68 -20.02
C ARG A 25 13.13 31.23 -18.93
N TRP A 26 14.12 32.04 -19.31
CA TRP A 26 15.06 32.65 -18.36
C TRP A 26 14.38 33.55 -17.34
N ILE A 27 13.39 34.33 -17.77
CA ILE A 27 12.56 35.12 -16.86
C ILE A 27 11.85 34.21 -15.85
N TRP A 28 11.22 33.13 -16.31
CA TRP A 28 10.54 32.18 -15.43
C TRP A 28 11.50 31.49 -14.46
N GLU A 29 12.67 31.04 -14.93
CA GLU A 29 13.71 30.44 -14.09
C GLU A 29 14.24 31.43 -13.04
N ALA A 30 14.40 32.71 -13.39
CA ALA A 30 14.79 33.73 -12.43
C ALA A 30 13.72 33.93 -11.35
N MET A 31 12.43 33.90 -11.72
CA MET A 31 11.33 33.95 -10.76
C MET A 31 11.30 32.72 -9.82
N ILE A 32 11.59 31.52 -10.34
CA ILE A 32 11.75 30.31 -9.53
C ILE A 32 12.88 30.49 -8.51
N ARG A 33 14.07 30.89 -8.96
CA ARG A 33 15.24 31.10 -8.07
C ARG A 33 14.98 32.13 -6.98
N LEU A 34 14.29 33.23 -7.31
CA LEU A 34 13.89 34.24 -6.32
C LEU A 34 12.96 33.64 -5.26
N THR A 35 12.00 32.80 -5.68
CA THR A 35 11.08 32.13 -4.77
C THR A 35 11.79 31.13 -3.86
N GLU A 36 12.71 30.33 -4.41
CA GLU A 36 13.54 29.37 -3.65
C GLU A 36 14.46 30.06 -2.65
N ALA A 37 14.92 31.28 -2.97
CA ALA A 37 15.70 32.12 -2.07
C ALA A 37 14.84 32.94 -1.08
N GLU A 38 13.53 32.71 -1.03
CA GLU A 38 12.56 33.47 -0.22
C GLU A 38 12.58 34.99 -0.46
N LEU A 39 12.96 35.41 -1.67
CA LEU A 39 12.97 36.80 -2.10
C LEU A 39 11.69 37.15 -2.85
N GLN A 40 11.20 38.38 -2.64
CA GLN A 40 10.02 38.86 -3.36
C GLN A 40 10.31 39.02 -4.86
N ILE A 41 9.32 38.67 -5.69
CA ILE A 41 9.40 38.82 -7.15
C ILE A 41 8.82 40.18 -7.54
N ASP A 42 9.70 41.16 -7.72
CA ASP A 42 9.38 42.48 -8.25
C ASP A 42 10.32 42.83 -9.42
N PHE A 43 10.14 44.02 -10.00
CA PHE A 43 10.93 44.45 -11.16
C PHE A 43 12.44 44.54 -10.85
N VAL A 44 12.81 45.05 -9.68
CA VAL A 44 14.21 45.27 -9.30
C VAL A 44 14.88 43.93 -8.98
N THR A 45 14.23 43.08 -8.18
CA THR A 45 14.78 41.77 -7.82
C THR A 45 14.92 40.87 -9.05
N LEU A 46 13.96 40.92 -9.97
CA LEU A 46 14.04 40.17 -11.23
C LEU A 46 15.14 40.69 -12.16
N CYS A 47 15.32 42.02 -12.27
CA CYS A 47 16.44 42.59 -13.03
C CYS A 47 17.77 42.13 -12.45
N ASN A 48 17.94 42.19 -11.13
CA ASN A 48 19.16 41.73 -10.46
C ASN A 48 19.39 40.24 -10.70
N ALA A 49 18.38 39.39 -10.50
CA ALA A 49 18.50 37.95 -10.71
C ALA A 49 18.87 37.56 -12.15
N LEU A 50 18.37 38.30 -13.14
CA LEU A 50 18.75 38.11 -14.55
C LEU A 50 20.14 38.65 -14.86
N ASN A 51 20.54 39.76 -14.23
CA ASN A 51 21.85 40.37 -14.43
C ASN A 51 22.97 39.51 -13.83
N THR A 52 22.76 38.92 -12.66
CA THR A 52 23.72 37.99 -12.02
C THR A 52 24.10 36.83 -12.93
N ASN A 53 23.19 36.39 -13.80
CA ASN A 53 23.43 35.32 -14.77
C ASN A 53 23.81 35.81 -16.17
N GLY A 54 24.05 37.12 -16.35
CA GLY A 54 24.35 37.71 -17.66
C GLY A 54 23.20 37.66 -18.67
N GLN A 55 21.97 37.40 -18.22
CA GLN A 55 20.80 37.20 -19.07
C GLN A 55 20.00 38.49 -19.31
N LEU A 56 20.19 39.54 -18.48
CA LEU A 56 19.39 40.76 -18.55
C LEU A 56 19.53 41.49 -19.89
N THR A 57 20.75 41.61 -20.41
CA THR A 57 21.00 42.23 -21.73
C THR A 57 20.40 41.38 -22.86
N GLU A 58 20.56 40.06 -22.80
CA GLU A 58 20.07 39.11 -23.81
C GLU A 58 18.55 39.09 -23.94
N ILE A 59 17.81 39.34 -22.85
CA ILE A 59 16.34 39.44 -22.95
C ILE A 59 15.85 40.77 -23.54
N GLY A 60 16.74 41.75 -23.75
CA GLY A 60 16.41 43.11 -24.20
C GLY A 60 16.49 44.18 -23.11
N GLY A 61 17.16 43.88 -21.99
CA GLY A 61 17.36 44.81 -20.88
C GLY A 61 16.10 45.05 -20.03
N PRO A 62 16.18 45.99 -19.07
CA PRO A 62 15.07 46.34 -18.19
C PRO A 62 13.82 46.79 -18.95
N ALA A 63 13.98 47.44 -20.11
CA ALA A 63 12.88 47.90 -20.95
C ALA A 63 11.97 46.74 -21.42
N TYR A 64 12.53 45.55 -21.68
CA TYR A 64 11.72 44.41 -22.09
C TYR A 64 10.77 43.94 -20.98
N LEU A 65 11.23 43.93 -19.72
CA LEU A 65 10.40 43.57 -18.57
C LEU A 65 9.30 44.62 -18.32
N ILE A 66 9.59 45.91 -18.51
CA ILE A 66 8.57 46.97 -18.48
C ILE A 66 7.54 46.75 -19.60
N GLY A 67 7.99 46.36 -20.79
CA GLY A 67 7.11 45.98 -21.89
C GLY A 67 6.14 44.87 -21.48
N LEU A 68 6.62 43.80 -20.86
CA LEU A 68 5.76 42.70 -20.39
C LEU A 68 4.71 43.14 -19.37
N LEU A 69 5.06 44.07 -18.46
CA LEU A 69 4.13 44.67 -17.50
C LEU A 69 3.00 45.44 -18.21
N SER A 70 3.31 46.13 -19.31
CA SER A 70 2.35 46.97 -20.03
C SER A 70 1.31 46.19 -20.85
N VAL A 71 1.62 44.94 -21.23
CA VAL A 71 0.78 44.13 -22.13
C VAL A 71 -0.36 43.41 -21.39
N THR A 72 -0.30 43.32 -20.05
CA THR A 72 -1.31 42.59 -19.26
C THR A 72 -1.97 43.51 -18.23
N PRO A 73 -3.19 44.02 -18.47
CA PRO A 73 -3.84 44.98 -17.58
C PRO A 73 -4.22 44.39 -16.22
N THR A 74 -4.50 43.09 -16.16
CA THR A 74 -4.95 42.41 -14.94
C THR A 74 -4.33 41.02 -14.81
N SER A 75 -4.05 40.58 -13.58
CA SER A 75 -3.58 39.23 -13.28
C SER A 75 -4.70 38.19 -13.27
N MET A 76 -5.97 38.61 -13.41
CA MET A 76 -7.17 37.78 -13.23
C MET A 76 -7.16 36.52 -14.11
N HIS A 77 -6.67 36.63 -15.34
CA HIS A 77 -6.66 35.54 -16.32
C HIS A 77 -5.36 34.71 -16.35
N ALA A 78 -4.44 34.91 -15.40
CA ALA A 78 -3.13 34.27 -15.42
C ALA A 78 -3.19 32.73 -15.53
N GLU A 79 -4.12 32.08 -14.83
CA GLU A 79 -4.34 30.63 -14.93
C GLU A 79 -4.79 30.19 -16.32
N SER A 80 -5.64 30.98 -16.98
CA SER A 80 -6.10 30.69 -18.34
C SER A 80 -4.94 30.79 -19.33
N TYR A 81 -4.06 31.79 -19.17
CA TYR A 81 -2.84 31.90 -19.99
C TYR A 81 -1.85 30.78 -19.71
N ALA A 82 -1.69 30.36 -18.46
CA ALA A 82 -0.87 29.20 -18.09
C ALA A 82 -1.36 27.92 -18.79
N LYS A 83 -2.68 27.68 -18.83
CA LYS A 83 -3.28 26.57 -19.59
C LYS A 83 -2.91 26.63 -21.07
N ILE A 84 -2.96 27.81 -21.70
CA ILE A 84 -2.58 28.00 -23.11
C ILE A 84 -1.09 27.70 -23.34
N VAL A 85 -0.21 28.27 -22.51
CA VAL A 85 1.26 28.05 -22.61
C VAL A 85 1.57 26.57 -22.50
N ARG A 86 0.97 25.91 -21.51
CA ARG A 86 1.11 24.47 -21.28
C ARG A 86 0.62 23.65 -22.47
N GLU A 87 -0.61 23.87 -22.93
CA GLU A 87 -1.18 23.14 -24.08
C GLU A 87 -0.30 23.27 -25.33
N LYS A 88 0.21 24.47 -25.62
CA LYS A 88 1.12 24.71 -26.74
C LYS A 88 2.46 24.01 -26.55
N ALA A 89 3.00 23.95 -25.34
CA ALA A 89 4.24 23.22 -25.04
C ALA A 89 4.11 21.72 -25.34
N PHE A 90 3.00 21.13 -24.94
CA PHE A 90 2.76 19.72 -25.19
C PHE A 90 2.48 19.39 -26.65
N LYS A 91 1.78 20.26 -27.39
CA LYS A 91 1.68 20.11 -28.85
C LYS A 91 3.05 20.08 -29.52
N ARG A 92 4.00 20.92 -29.07
CA ARG A 92 5.39 20.87 -29.56
C ARG A 92 6.09 19.57 -29.17
N LYS A 93 5.91 19.10 -27.93
CA LYS A 93 6.50 17.84 -27.49
C LYS A 93 5.94 16.63 -28.24
N ALA A 94 4.64 16.63 -28.53
CA ALA A 94 3.99 15.61 -29.33
C ALA A 94 4.57 15.55 -30.75
N LEU A 95 4.79 16.71 -31.39
CA LEU A 95 5.44 16.80 -32.69
C LEU A 95 6.88 16.31 -32.66
N GLU A 96 7.64 16.66 -31.62
CA GLU A 96 9.02 16.18 -31.42
C GLU A 96 9.08 14.66 -31.30
N VAL A 97 8.25 14.08 -30.41
CA VAL A 97 8.15 12.63 -30.22
C VAL A 97 7.72 11.95 -31.51
N SER A 98 6.68 12.44 -32.18
CA SER A 98 6.21 11.87 -33.46
C SER A 98 7.28 11.92 -34.54
N SER A 99 8.04 13.02 -34.62
CA SER A 99 9.14 13.16 -35.59
C SER A 99 10.30 12.21 -35.28
N ASN A 100 10.63 12.03 -34.00
CA ASN A 100 11.66 11.10 -33.56
C ASN A 100 11.25 9.64 -33.81
N LEU A 101 9.98 9.29 -33.57
CA LEU A 101 9.43 7.97 -33.88
C LEU A 101 9.51 7.69 -35.37
N ALA A 102 9.11 8.64 -36.22
CA ALA A 102 9.23 8.52 -37.67
C ALA A 102 10.70 8.30 -38.08
N ARG A 103 11.64 9.10 -37.58
CA ARG A 103 13.08 8.92 -37.85
C ARG A 103 13.59 7.56 -37.39
N ASN A 104 13.21 7.11 -36.20
CA ASN A 104 13.63 5.81 -35.66
C ASN A 104 13.10 4.66 -36.53
N ALA A 105 11.88 4.76 -37.03
CA ALA A 105 11.30 3.79 -37.96
C ALA A 105 12.05 3.74 -39.30
N PHE A 106 12.48 4.89 -39.83
CA PHE A 106 13.33 4.93 -41.03
C PHE A 106 14.76 4.42 -40.79
N GLN A 107 15.24 4.42 -39.54
CA GLN A 107 16.59 3.98 -39.17
C GLN A 107 16.63 2.53 -38.67
N ASP A 108 15.54 1.76 -38.82
CA ASP A 108 15.40 0.38 -38.35
C ASP A 108 15.83 0.16 -36.89
N LYS A 109 15.59 1.14 -36.02
CA LYS A 109 15.87 1.00 -34.58
C LYS A 109 14.89 0.02 -33.92
N PRO A 110 15.28 -0.64 -32.81
CA PRO A 110 14.40 -1.54 -32.09
C PRO A 110 13.06 -0.89 -31.71
N LEU A 111 11.96 -1.61 -31.93
CA LEU A 111 10.61 -1.15 -31.60
C LEU A 111 10.47 -0.78 -30.11
N SER A 112 11.24 -1.42 -29.22
CA SER A 112 11.27 -1.11 -27.79
C SER A 112 11.66 0.33 -27.48
N GLU A 113 12.59 0.94 -28.24
CA GLU A 113 12.98 2.34 -28.04
C GLU A 113 11.83 3.29 -28.41
N ALA A 114 11.13 2.98 -29.51
CA ALA A 114 9.96 3.75 -29.93
C ALA A 114 8.84 3.67 -28.89
N LEU A 115 8.56 2.47 -28.37
CA LEU A 115 7.57 2.26 -27.31
C LEU A 115 7.94 3.00 -26.03
N GLN A 116 9.22 2.99 -25.62
CA GLN A 116 9.67 3.70 -24.43
C GLN A 116 9.54 5.23 -24.58
N GLN A 117 9.82 5.79 -25.77
CA GLN A 117 9.61 7.21 -26.04
C GLN A 117 8.12 7.59 -26.00
N MET A 118 7.25 6.73 -26.56
CA MET A 118 5.80 6.91 -26.46
C MET A 118 5.32 6.83 -25.01
N GLU A 119 5.80 5.86 -24.25
CA GLU A 119 5.46 5.69 -22.83
C GLU A 119 5.88 6.92 -22.01
N ASN A 120 7.12 7.39 -22.16
CA ASN A 120 7.59 8.61 -21.50
C ASN A 120 6.74 9.84 -21.88
N PHE A 121 6.32 9.95 -23.14
CA PHE A 121 5.39 10.99 -23.56
C PHE A 121 4.02 10.83 -22.88
N PHE A 122 3.44 9.62 -22.89
CA PHE A 122 2.14 9.35 -22.27
C PHE A 122 2.16 9.58 -20.76
N VAL A 123 3.21 9.21 -20.04
CA VAL A 123 3.36 9.45 -18.59
C VAL A 123 3.39 10.95 -18.30
N ASN A 124 4.20 11.71 -19.06
CA ASN A 124 4.25 13.17 -18.94
C ASN A 124 2.93 13.85 -19.36
N THR A 125 2.15 13.20 -20.22
CA THR A 125 0.85 13.68 -20.71
C THR A 125 -0.31 13.20 -19.83
N SER A 126 -0.19 12.11 -19.08
CA SER A 126 -1.19 11.73 -18.07
C SER A 126 -1.21 12.76 -16.93
N ALA A 127 -0.07 13.41 -16.66
CA ALA A 127 0.02 14.60 -15.82
C ALA A 127 -0.63 15.87 -16.44
N LEU A 128 -1.04 15.86 -17.72
CA LEU A 128 -1.89 16.90 -18.32
C LEU A 128 -3.38 16.63 -18.13
N SER A 129 -3.81 15.38 -18.33
CA SER A 129 -5.20 14.98 -18.06
C SER A 129 -5.52 15.06 -16.57
N GLY A 130 -4.49 14.86 -15.74
CA GLY A 130 -4.50 15.16 -14.33
C GLY A 130 -3.59 16.35 -14.04
N VAL A 131 -4.08 17.58 -14.26
CA VAL A 131 -4.16 18.41 -13.06
C VAL A 131 -5.05 17.56 -12.17
N THR A 132 -4.46 16.75 -11.28
CA THR A 132 -5.20 16.33 -10.12
C THR A 132 -5.55 17.66 -9.48
N GLU A 133 -6.76 18.17 -9.80
CA GLU A 133 -7.39 19.16 -8.95
C GLU A 133 -7.29 18.50 -7.59
N ARG A 134 -6.35 18.99 -6.78
CA ARG A 134 -6.15 18.44 -5.46
C ARG A 134 -7.54 18.53 -4.85
N MET A 135 -8.04 17.40 -4.36
CA MET A 135 -9.36 17.34 -3.75
C MET A 135 -9.28 18.04 -2.40
N VAL A 136 -9.21 19.38 -2.45
CA VAL A 136 -9.14 20.27 -1.30
C VAL A 136 -10.54 20.78 -1.10
N MET A 137 -11.11 20.37 0.03
CA MET A 137 -12.46 20.74 0.43
C MET A 137 -12.40 21.23 1.87
N THR A 138 -13.25 22.19 2.20
CA THR A 138 -13.55 22.47 3.62
C THR A 138 -14.29 21.27 4.21
N ALA A 139 -14.28 21.11 5.54
CA ALA A 139 -15.06 20.07 6.20
C ALA A 139 -16.55 20.15 5.84
N GLU A 140 -17.10 21.36 5.73
CA GLU A 140 -18.48 21.59 5.26
C GLU A 140 -18.69 21.07 3.83
N LYS A 141 -17.81 21.42 2.89
CA LYS A 141 -17.90 20.95 1.51
C LYS A 141 -17.75 19.43 1.41
N LEU A 142 -16.89 18.83 2.23
CA LEU A 142 -16.73 17.38 2.31
C LEU A 142 -18.03 16.71 2.77
N CYS A 143 -18.63 17.18 3.86
CA CYS A 143 -19.88 16.62 4.40
C CYS A 143 -21.08 16.79 3.46
N LEU A 144 -21.07 17.84 2.61
CA LEU A 144 -22.12 18.10 1.62
C LEU A 144 -21.82 17.52 0.23
N SER A 145 -20.64 16.90 0.05
CA SER A 145 -20.24 16.35 -1.25
C SER A 145 -20.88 14.99 -1.54
N ASP A 146 -20.80 14.58 -2.80
CA ASP A 146 -21.31 13.32 -3.33
C ASP A 146 -20.30 12.16 -3.22
N VAL A 147 -19.25 12.29 -2.39
CA VAL A 147 -18.22 11.26 -2.16
C VAL A 147 -18.76 9.97 -1.52
N GLY A 148 -20.02 9.96 -1.11
CA GLY A 148 -20.71 8.78 -0.57
C GLY A 148 -20.40 8.50 0.90
N GLU A 149 -21.05 7.48 1.44
CA GLU A 149 -20.82 7.02 2.81
C GLU A 149 -19.74 5.96 2.88
N LEU A 150 -19.13 5.82 4.06
CA LEU A 150 -18.26 4.69 4.37
C LEU A 150 -19.03 3.37 4.23
N THR A 151 -18.61 2.54 3.28
CA THR A 151 -19.21 1.24 3.01
C THR A 151 -18.22 0.10 3.23
N TRP A 152 -18.74 -1.12 3.33
CA TRP A 152 -17.97 -2.32 3.62
C TRP A 152 -18.27 -3.38 2.58
N VAL A 153 -17.23 -4.01 2.02
CA VAL A 153 -17.39 -5.24 1.23
C VAL A 153 -17.88 -6.35 2.12
N LEU A 154 -17.28 -6.48 3.30
CA LEU A 154 -17.70 -7.34 4.40
C LEU A 154 -17.58 -6.54 5.69
N LYS A 155 -18.71 -6.33 6.38
CA LYS A 155 -18.82 -5.44 7.52
C LYS A 155 -17.74 -5.70 8.58
N ASP A 156 -16.97 -4.65 8.91
CA ASP A 156 -15.86 -4.62 9.88
C ASP A 156 -14.62 -5.46 9.52
N TRP A 157 -14.65 -6.20 8.40
CA TRP A 157 -13.53 -7.03 7.94
C TRP A 157 -12.81 -6.45 6.72
N ILE A 158 -13.56 -5.97 5.72
CA ILE A 158 -13.03 -5.48 4.45
C ILE A 158 -13.75 -4.18 4.08
N MET A 159 -13.03 -3.07 4.10
CA MET A 159 -13.55 -1.75 3.78
C MET A 159 -13.70 -1.60 2.26
N ALA A 160 -14.79 -0.99 1.81
CA ALA A 160 -14.99 -0.71 0.39
C ALA A 160 -14.24 0.56 -0.05
N GLY A 161 -13.87 0.63 -1.33
CA GLY A 161 -13.24 1.83 -1.93
C GLY A 161 -11.81 2.12 -1.47
N GLY A 162 -11.10 1.11 -0.94
CA GLY A 162 -9.74 1.25 -0.41
C GLY A 162 -8.85 0.04 -0.71
N ILE A 163 -7.76 -0.10 0.05
CA ILE A 163 -6.80 -1.20 -0.04
C ILE A 163 -6.87 -2.04 1.23
N ASN A 164 -7.09 -3.34 1.08
CA ASN A 164 -7.25 -4.30 2.16
C ASN A 164 -6.20 -5.41 2.04
N LEU A 165 -5.77 -5.98 3.16
CA LEU A 165 -4.72 -7.01 3.20
C LEU A 165 -5.22 -8.30 3.83
N ILE A 166 -4.98 -9.43 3.15
CA ILE A 166 -5.09 -10.78 3.71
C ILE A 166 -3.68 -11.38 3.79
N ALA A 167 -3.13 -11.43 5.00
CA ALA A 167 -1.77 -11.91 5.25
C ALA A 167 -1.77 -13.27 5.97
N GLY A 168 -0.65 -13.99 5.94
CA GLY A 168 -0.51 -15.28 6.62
C GLY A 168 0.55 -16.17 5.98
N MET A 169 0.94 -17.25 6.66
CA MET A 169 1.96 -18.17 6.15
C MET A 169 1.55 -18.81 4.81
N PRO A 170 2.51 -19.24 3.97
CA PRO A 170 2.22 -20.11 2.83
C PRO A 170 1.34 -21.29 3.26
N ALA A 171 0.39 -21.70 2.40
CA ALA A 171 -0.62 -22.73 2.65
C ALA A 171 -1.63 -22.48 3.79
N ALA A 172 -1.63 -21.31 4.44
CA ALA A 172 -2.59 -20.98 5.51
C ALA A 172 -4.07 -20.89 5.06
N GLY A 173 -4.37 -20.94 3.76
CA GLY A 173 -5.76 -20.92 3.25
C GLY A 173 -6.26 -19.57 2.73
N LYS A 174 -5.40 -18.54 2.65
CA LYS A 174 -5.76 -17.17 2.21
C LYS A 174 -6.47 -17.14 0.84
N SER A 175 -5.93 -17.83 -0.16
CA SER A 175 -6.53 -17.85 -1.51
C SER A 175 -7.89 -18.55 -1.52
N PHE A 176 -8.14 -19.51 -0.62
CA PHE A 176 -9.48 -20.09 -0.47
C PHE A 176 -10.44 -19.08 0.17
N LEU A 177 -10.00 -18.38 1.22
CA LEU A 177 -10.80 -17.36 1.90
C LEU A 177 -11.15 -16.19 0.96
N ALA A 178 -10.19 -15.73 0.15
CA ALA A 178 -10.38 -14.68 -0.84
C ALA A 178 -11.29 -15.13 -1.99
N LEU A 179 -11.15 -16.37 -2.47
CA LEU A 179 -12.02 -16.91 -3.50
C LEU A 179 -13.46 -17.13 -3.02
N ASP A 180 -13.65 -17.58 -1.76
CA ASP A 180 -14.97 -17.68 -1.14
C ASP A 180 -15.69 -16.32 -1.08
N LEU A 181 -14.95 -15.28 -0.71
CA LEU A 181 -15.43 -13.90 -0.73
C LEU A 181 -15.78 -13.45 -2.16
N ALA A 182 -14.88 -13.69 -3.12
CA ALA A 182 -15.06 -13.32 -4.51
C ALA A 182 -16.30 -13.97 -5.14
N ILE A 183 -16.52 -15.26 -4.88
CA ILE A 183 -17.72 -15.98 -5.33
C ILE A 183 -18.96 -15.36 -4.69
N GLY A 184 -18.93 -15.05 -3.39
CA GLY A 184 -20.07 -14.43 -2.69
C GLY A 184 -20.47 -13.07 -3.28
N ILE A 185 -19.49 -12.21 -3.55
CA ILE A 185 -19.71 -10.89 -4.14
C ILE A 185 -20.28 -11.01 -5.56
N ALA A 186 -19.73 -11.91 -6.37
CA ALA A 186 -20.16 -12.10 -7.76
C ALA A 186 -21.45 -12.93 -7.91
N SER A 187 -22.06 -13.40 -6.82
CA SER A 187 -23.27 -14.23 -6.89
C SER A 187 -24.34 -13.80 -5.88
N SER A 188 -24.38 -14.43 -4.70
CA SER A 188 -25.48 -14.36 -3.74
C SER A 188 -25.46 -13.16 -2.81
N GLY A 189 -24.37 -12.38 -2.79
CA GLY A 189 -24.15 -11.37 -1.76
C GLY A 189 -23.88 -11.97 -0.38
N LEU A 190 -23.47 -13.24 -0.33
CA LEU A 190 -23.16 -13.98 0.89
C LEU A 190 -21.78 -14.65 0.81
N ALA A 191 -20.95 -14.43 1.83
CA ALA A 191 -19.64 -15.07 1.99
C ALA A 191 -19.32 -15.32 3.46
N TRP A 192 -18.29 -16.13 3.73
CA TRP A 192 -17.77 -16.37 5.08
C TRP A 192 -18.87 -16.75 6.09
N ASP A 193 -19.56 -17.86 5.80
CA ASP A 193 -20.70 -18.38 6.57
C ASP A 193 -21.92 -17.45 6.58
N ASN A 194 -22.47 -17.24 5.37
CA ASN A 194 -23.69 -16.46 5.13
C ASN A 194 -23.65 -15.01 5.65
N ARG A 195 -22.47 -14.44 5.84
CA ARG A 195 -22.33 -13.01 6.14
C ARG A 195 -22.62 -12.21 4.88
N LYS A 196 -23.39 -11.14 5.04
CA LYS A 196 -23.74 -10.23 3.94
C LYS A 196 -22.49 -9.56 3.42
N VAL A 197 -22.34 -9.60 2.10
CA VAL A 197 -21.32 -8.87 1.34
C VAL A 197 -22.00 -8.06 0.24
N ILE A 198 -21.29 -7.07 -0.29
CA ILE A 198 -21.76 -6.35 -1.47
C ILE A 198 -21.95 -7.32 -2.65
N GLN A 199 -22.87 -7.00 -3.55
CA GLN A 199 -22.95 -7.67 -4.85
C GLN A 199 -22.29 -6.80 -5.91
N GLY A 200 -21.49 -7.41 -6.79
CA GLY A 200 -20.80 -6.68 -7.85
C GLY A 200 -19.81 -7.54 -8.61
N LYS A 201 -19.11 -6.92 -9.57
CA LYS A 201 -18.11 -7.61 -10.39
C LYS A 201 -16.78 -7.69 -9.68
N VAL A 202 -16.15 -8.86 -9.77
CA VAL A 202 -14.85 -9.13 -9.14
C VAL A 202 -13.82 -9.44 -10.22
N LEU A 203 -12.72 -8.69 -10.22
CA LEU A 203 -11.52 -9.00 -11.00
C LEU A 203 -10.52 -9.75 -10.11
N TYR A 204 -10.32 -11.05 -10.35
CA TYR A 204 -9.38 -11.87 -9.61
C TYR A 204 -8.08 -12.07 -10.43
N HIS A 205 -7.02 -11.35 -10.06
CA HIS A 205 -5.69 -11.51 -10.64
C HIS A 205 -4.92 -12.63 -9.93
N PHE A 206 -4.65 -13.72 -10.66
CA PHE A 206 -3.99 -14.91 -10.11
C PHE A 206 -2.72 -15.24 -10.90
N LEU A 207 -1.56 -15.00 -10.28
CA LEU A 207 -0.25 -15.29 -10.87
C LEU A 207 0.52 -16.39 -10.14
N ASP A 208 -0.06 -16.95 -9.08
CA ASP A 208 0.58 -17.94 -8.21
C ASP A 208 0.00 -19.35 -8.35
N GLY A 209 0.07 -19.90 -9.57
CA GLY A 209 -0.31 -21.28 -9.86
C GLY A 209 -0.82 -21.49 -11.28
N SER A 210 -1.49 -22.63 -11.52
CA SER A 210 -2.01 -22.96 -12.85
C SER A 210 -3.48 -22.59 -13.04
N TYR A 211 -3.85 -22.20 -14.26
CA TYR A 211 -5.24 -21.93 -14.66
C TYR A 211 -6.15 -23.14 -14.46
N ARG A 212 -5.60 -24.36 -14.66
CA ARG A 212 -6.30 -25.62 -14.43
C ARG A 212 -6.62 -25.83 -12.95
N GLY A 213 -5.67 -25.51 -12.08
CA GLY A 213 -5.86 -25.56 -10.62
C GLY A 213 -6.92 -24.58 -10.15
N MET A 214 -6.87 -23.32 -10.63
CA MET A 214 -7.89 -22.32 -10.32
C MET A 214 -9.27 -22.74 -10.82
N ARG A 215 -9.38 -23.21 -12.07
CA ARG A 215 -10.64 -23.74 -12.63
C ARG A 215 -11.23 -24.85 -11.75
N SER A 216 -10.40 -25.82 -11.35
CA SER A 216 -10.83 -26.90 -10.45
C SER A 216 -11.37 -26.35 -9.12
N ARG A 217 -10.66 -25.39 -8.51
CA ARG A 217 -11.06 -24.78 -7.24
C ARG A 217 -12.40 -24.04 -7.36
N VAL A 218 -12.58 -23.23 -8.41
CA VAL A 218 -13.82 -22.49 -8.65
C VAL A 218 -15.00 -23.44 -8.81
N ILE A 219 -14.87 -24.48 -9.63
CA ILE A 219 -15.92 -25.48 -9.85
C ILE A 219 -16.32 -26.13 -8.52
N LYS A 220 -15.34 -26.62 -7.76
CA LYS A 220 -15.59 -27.33 -6.49
C LYS A 220 -16.20 -26.44 -5.41
N MET A 221 -15.78 -25.17 -5.33
CA MET A 221 -16.34 -24.21 -4.36
C MET A 221 -17.74 -23.73 -4.74
N CYS A 222 -18.02 -23.55 -6.04
CA CYS A 222 -19.38 -23.23 -6.50
C CYS A 222 -20.33 -24.42 -6.29
N HIS A 223 -19.85 -25.64 -6.59
CA HIS A 223 -20.60 -26.87 -6.33
C HIS A 223 -20.96 -27.04 -4.85
N ALA A 224 -20.01 -26.79 -3.94
CA ALA A 224 -20.27 -26.82 -2.49
C ALA A 224 -21.34 -25.82 -2.03
N ARG A 225 -21.49 -24.70 -2.75
CA ARG A 225 -22.49 -23.66 -2.51
C ARG A 225 -23.81 -23.90 -3.26
N GLY A 226 -23.90 -24.96 -4.07
CA GLY A 226 -25.08 -25.24 -4.89
C GLY A 226 -25.32 -24.21 -6.01
N ILE A 227 -24.27 -23.53 -6.47
CA ILE A 227 -24.36 -22.50 -7.52
C ILE A 227 -23.49 -22.85 -8.73
N GLN A 228 -23.79 -22.24 -9.87
CA GLN A 228 -22.90 -22.25 -11.02
C GLN A 228 -21.80 -21.18 -10.85
N PRO A 229 -20.62 -21.36 -11.46
CA PRO A 229 -19.60 -20.33 -11.48
C PRO A 229 -20.16 -18.99 -12.01
N PRO A 230 -20.07 -17.90 -11.22
CA PRO A 230 -20.68 -16.62 -11.59
C PRO A 230 -19.95 -15.94 -12.75
N ALA A 231 -20.72 -15.37 -13.70
CA ALA A 231 -20.16 -14.64 -14.84
C ALA A 231 -19.47 -13.33 -14.44
N ASP A 232 -19.89 -12.72 -13.33
CA ASP A 232 -19.33 -11.49 -12.78
C ASP A 232 -18.02 -11.70 -11.98
N LEU A 233 -17.56 -12.96 -11.84
CA LEU A 233 -16.23 -13.29 -11.32
C LEU A 233 -15.27 -13.51 -12.49
N VAL A 234 -14.51 -12.47 -12.82
CA VAL A 234 -13.58 -12.44 -13.95
C VAL A 234 -12.17 -12.75 -13.46
N PHE A 235 -11.51 -13.74 -14.05
CA PHE A 235 -10.12 -14.07 -13.75
C PHE A 235 -9.16 -13.42 -14.76
N ASP A 236 -8.07 -12.87 -14.25
CA ASP A 236 -6.94 -12.43 -15.04
C ASP A 236 -5.69 -13.21 -14.64
N PHE A 237 -5.04 -13.73 -15.66
CA PHE A 237 -3.89 -14.61 -15.58
C PHE A 237 -2.67 -14.00 -16.27
N SER A 238 -2.81 -12.80 -16.79
CA SER A 238 -1.79 -12.09 -17.56
C SER A 238 -0.74 -11.54 -16.60
N PRO A 239 0.57 -11.61 -16.94
CA PRO A 239 1.60 -10.93 -16.19
C PRO A 239 1.24 -9.45 -15.99
N LEU A 240 1.51 -8.95 -14.78
CA LEU A 240 1.25 -7.57 -14.41
C LEU A 240 2.32 -7.10 -13.41
N ASN A 241 2.95 -5.97 -13.70
CA ASN A 241 3.95 -5.31 -12.86
C ASN A 241 3.46 -3.92 -12.46
N LEU A 242 3.07 -3.79 -11.19
CA LEU A 242 2.56 -2.55 -10.62
C LEU A 242 3.65 -1.48 -10.39
N LYS A 243 4.92 -1.79 -10.67
CA LYS A 243 6.01 -0.79 -10.74
C LYS A 243 6.07 -0.09 -12.10
N VAL A 244 5.39 -0.62 -13.12
CA VAL A 244 5.42 -0.09 -14.49
C VAL A 244 4.17 0.75 -14.74
N THR A 245 4.37 2.04 -15.02
CA THR A 245 3.27 3.00 -15.15
C THR A 245 2.29 2.64 -16.27
N SER A 246 2.75 2.18 -17.43
CA SER A 246 1.86 1.77 -18.53
C SER A 246 0.96 0.59 -18.14
N GLU A 247 1.49 -0.36 -17.37
CA GLU A 247 0.74 -1.51 -16.87
C GLU A 247 -0.31 -1.11 -15.83
N VAL A 248 0.03 -0.18 -14.94
CA VAL A 248 -0.93 0.44 -14.00
C VAL A 248 -2.05 1.16 -14.75
N LEU A 249 -1.72 1.89 -15.82
CA LEU A 249 -2.73 2.55 -16.67
C LEU A 249 -3.63 1.54 -17.38
N ALA A 250 -3.08 0.43 -17.86
CA ALA A 250 -3.83 -0.66 -18.47
C ALA A 250 -4.78 -1.33 -17.46
N LEU A 251 -4.29 -1.58 -16.23
CA LEU A 251 -5.11 -2.08 -15.12
C LEU A 251 -6.28 -1.13 -14.84
N ARG A 252 -6.03 0.18 -14.71
CA ARG A 252 -7.08 1.18 -14.49
C ARG A 252 -8.14 1.14 -15.59
N GLN A 253 -7.74 1.05 -16.86
CA GLN A 253 -8.69 0.94 -17.96
C GLN A 253 -9.47 -0.36 -17.92
N ARG A 254 -8.84 -1.48 -17.56
CA ARG A 254 -9.49 -2.78 -17.41
C ARG A 254 -10.56 -2.74 -16.31
N ILE A 255 -10.22 -2.22 -15.14
CA ILE A 255 -11.15 -2.02 -14.02
C ILE A 255 -12.35 -1.19 -14.46
N LYS A 256 -12.12 -0.05 -15.12
CA LYS A 256 -13.20 0.83 -15.61
C LYS A 256 -14.07 0.18 -16.68
N ARG A 257 -13.49 -0.60 -17.60
CA ARG A 257 -14.25 -1.31 -18.64
C ARG A 257 -15.10 -2.45 -18.09
N LEU A 258 -14.56 -3.17 -17.10
CA LEU A 258 -15.28 -4.24 -16.43
C LEU A 258 -16.34 -3.70 -15.47
N ASP A 259 -16.16 -2.46 -14.98
CA ASP A 259 -16.91 -1.91 -13.86
C ASP A 259 -16.73 -2.78 -12.59
N ALA A 260 -15.46 -3.13 -12.32
CA ALA A 260 -15.12 -4.04 -11.24
C ALA A 260 -15.26 -3.34 -9.88
N SER A 261 -16.15 -3.84 -9.02
CA SER A 261 -16.33 -3.35 -7.66
C SER A 261 -15.18 -3.78 -6.73
N VAL A 262 -14.59 -4.94 -7.00
CA VAL A 262 -13.47 -5.50 -6.24
C VAL A 262 -12.40 -6.06 -7.16
N ALA A 263 -11.13 -5.80 -6.85
CA ALA A 263 -9.97 -6.38 -7.51
C ALA A 263 -9.07 -7.10 -6.49
N ILE A 264 -8.82 -8.39 -6.71
CA ILE A 264 -8.04 -9.26 -5.81
C ILE A 264 -6.70 -9.61 -6.46
N PHE A 265 -5.60 -9.47 -5.72
CA PHE A 265 -4.24 -9.76 -6.17
C PHE A 265 -3.65 -10.93 -5.37
N ASP A 266 -3.53 -12.10 -6.03
CA ASP A 266 -3.10 -13.36 -5.42
C ASP A 266 -1.82 -13.90 -6.11
N VAL A 267 -0.63 -13.72 -5.54
CA VAL A 267 -0.25 -12.96 -4.33
C VAL A 267 0.53 -11.68 -4.69
N MET A 268 0.44 -10.65 -3.83
CA MET A 268 1.00 -9.31 -4.00
C MET A 268 2.44 -9.31 -4.54
N ALA A 269 3.32 -10.16 -3.99
CA ALA A 269 4.73 -10.27 -4.39
C ALA A 269 4.95 -10.55 -5.89
N LYS A 270 4.00 -11.23 -6.55
CA LYS A 270 4.07 -11.54 -7.99
C LYS A 270 3.83 -10.31 -8.86
N PHE A 271 3.21 -9.27 -8.31
CA PHE A 271 2.87 -8.04 -9.02
C PHE A 271 3.93 -6.93 -8.86
N ILE A 272 4.96 -7.18 -8.06
CA ILE A 272 6.12 -6.28 -7.87
C ILE A 272 7.42 -7.09 -7.97
N PRO A 273 7.67 -7.77 -9.12
CA PRO A 273 8.80 -8.67 -9.25
C PRO A 273 10.13 -7.96 -8.98
N GLY A 274 10.97 -8.59 -8.15
CA GLY A 274 12.29 -8.09 -7.77
C GLY A 274 12.28 -6.95 -6.74
N ALA A 275 11.12 -6.59 -6.18
CA ALA A 275 11.06 -5.61 -5.10
C ALA A 275 11.37 -6.22 -3.73
N ASP A 276 12.07 -5.47 -2.88
CA ASP A 276 12.14 -5.77 -1.46
C ASP A 276 10.82 -5.37 -0.78
N GLU A 277 10.08 -6.36 -0.29
CA GLU A 277 8.80 -6.17 0.43
C GLU A 277 8.97 -5.50 1.81
N ASN A 278 10.21 -5.27 2.26
CA ASN A 278 10.50 -4.48 3.45
C ASN A 278 10.92 -3.04 3.10
N SER A 279 11.07 -2.71 1.81
CA SER A 279 11.46 -1.39 1.35
C SER A 279 10.25 -0.53 1.06
N VAL A 280 10.02 0.48 1.91
CA VAL A 280 9.00 1.52 1.70
C VAL A 280 9.12 2.14 0.32
N ALA A 281 10.34 2.43 -0.13
CA ALA A 281 10.59 3.08 -1.41
C ALA A 281 10.11 2.22 -2.60
N GLU A 282 10.12 0.90 -2.46
CA GLU A 282 9.70 -0.02 -3.53
C GLU A 282 8.21 -0.37 -3.49
N ILE A 283 7.59 -0.37 -2.31
CA ILE A 283 6.16 -0.67 -2.15
C ILE A 283 5.28 0.56 -2.34
N SER A 284 5.71 1.73 -1.86
CA SER A 284 4.91 2.97 -1.87
C SER A 284 4.39 3.35 -3.25
N PRO A 285 5.16 3.23 -4.36
CA PRO A 285 4.65 3.52 -5.70
C PRO A 285 3.41 2.67 -6.06
N MET A 286 3.44 1.37 -5.76
CA MET A 286 2.32 0.46 -6.00
C MET A 286 1.11 0.81 -5.11
N MET A 287 1.33 1.06 -3.82
CA MET A 287 0.25 1.44 -2.91
C MET A 287 -0.41 2.76 -3.32
N ASN A 288 0.39 3.75 -3.73
CA ASN A 288 -0.11 5.05 -4.20
C ASN A 288 -0.92 4.91 -5.49
N ALA A 289 -0.43 4.12 -6.45
CA ALA A 289 -1.14 3.85 -7.70
C ALA A 289 -2.49 3.16 -7.45
N LEU A 290 -2.53 2.12 -6.63
CA LEU A 290 -3.77 1.43 -6.27
C LEU A 290 -4.74 2.37 -5.54
N ARG A 291 -4.24 3.21 -4.63
CA ARG A 291 -5.09 4.17 -3.90
C ARG A 291 -5.67 5.24 -4.81
N GLU A 292 -4.90 5.74 -5.78
CA GLU A 292 -5.39 6.65 -6.79
C GLU A 292 -6.51 6.00 -7.62
N ILE A 293 -6.32 4.75 -8.07
CA ILE A 293 -7.35 4.03 -8.82
C ILE A 293 -8.60 3.82 -7.96
N ALA A 294 -8.45 3.44 -6.69
CA ALA A 294 -9.57 3.25 -5.76
C ALA A 294 -10.38 4.55 -5.61
N ASN A 295 -9.70 5.67 -5.34
CA ASN A 295 -10.36 6.97 -5.20
C ASN A 295 -11.08 7.44 -6.47
N GLN A 296 -10.56 7.10 -7.66
CA GLN A 296 -11.16 7.49 -8.94
C GLN A 296 -12.31 6.59 -9.40
N THR A 297 -12.35 5.34 -8.93
CA THR A 297 -13.28 4.31 -9.46
C THR A 297 -14.21 3.72 -8.43
N GLY A 298 -13.97 3.94 -7.14
CA GLY A 298 -14.65 3.23 -6.05
C GLY A 298 -14.25 1.76 -5.89
N THR A 299 -13.30 1.28 -6.70
CA THR A 299 -12.87 -0.13 -6.66
C THR A 299 -12.19 -0.46 -5.34
N THR A 300 -12.56 -1.60 -4.76
CA THR A 300 -11.90 -2.13 -3.57
C THR A 300 -10.76 -3.07 -3.95
N PHE A 301 -9.57 -2.83 -3.42
CA PHE A 301 -8.42 -3.71 -3.61
C PHE A 301 -8.24 -4.66 -2.43
N ILE A 302 -7.99 -5.94 -2.73
CA ILE A 302 -7.63 -6.95 -1.74
C ILE A 302 -6.30 -7.59 -2.15
N LEU A 303 -5.27 -7.39 -1.33
CA LEU A 303 -3.92 -7.89 -1.55
C LEU A 303 -3.70 -9.13 -0.68
N ILE A 304 -3.30 -10.24 -1.31
CA ILE A 304 -2.90 -11.44 -0.56
C ILE A 304 -1.38 -11.43 -0.38
N HIS A 305 -0.91 -11.55 0.85
CA HIS A 305 0.51 -11.45 1.20
C HIS A 305 1.00 -12.61 2.06
N HIS A 306 2.25 -13.04 1.84
CA HIS A 306 2.89 -14.10 2.60
C HIS A 306 3.76 -13.52 3.71
N LEU A 307 3.56 -14.00 4.94
CA LEU A 307 4.45 -13.64 6.05
C LEU A 307 5.77 -14.43 5.97
N ASN A 308 6.90 -13.77 6.21
CA ASN A 308 8.26 -14.33 6.14
C ASN A 308 8.54 -15.37 7.23
N LYS A 309 9.06 -16.55 6.88
CA LYS A 309 9.26 -17.70 7.81
C LYS A 309 10.25 -17.45 8.95
N GLY A 310 11.08 -16.41 8.88
CA GLY A 310 12.10 -16.10 9.89
C GLY A 310 11.63 -15.05 10.88
N GLY A 311 11.56 -15.43 12.16
CA GLY A 311 11.32 -14.53 13.28
C GLY A 311 9.97 -14.74 13.97
N ASN A 312 10.02 -14.89 15.29
CA ASN A 312 8.96 -14.95 16.32
C ASN A 312 7.71 -15.84 16.02
N PRO A 313 7.36 -16.81 16.88
CA PRO A 313 6.18 -17.65 16.69
C PRO A 313 4.84 -16.87 16.67
N ASP A 314 4.81 -15.63 17.19
CA ASP A 314 3.61 -14.81 17.18
C ASP A 314 3.34 -14.15 15.82
N LEU A 315 2.24 -14.57 15.18
CA LEU A 315 1.77 -14.06 13.89
C LEU A 315 1.45 -12.57 13.92
N SER A 316 1.07 -12.01 15.08
CA SER A 316 0.84 -10.57 15.24
C SER A 316 2.14 -9.76 15.12
N TYR A 317 3.28 -10.33 15.53
CA TYR A 317 4.61 -9.72 15.43
C TYR A 317 5.19 -9.83 14.03
N ARG A 318 4.92 -10.91 13.31
CA ARG A 318 5.41 -11.06 11.92
C ARG A 318 4.76 -10.08 10.97
N VAL A 319 3.54 -9.63 11.26
CA VAL A 319 2.91 -8.56 10.48
C VAL A 319 3.54 -7.18 10.79
N ARG A 320 4.14 -7.00 11.97
CA ARG A 320 4.94 -5.80 12.30
C ARG A 320 6.28 -5.75 11.56
N GLY A 321 6.85 -6.87 11.13
CA GLY A 321 7.98 -6.89 10.18
C GLY A 321 7.65 -6.22 8.84
N SER A 322 6.36 -6.12 8.53
CA SER A 322 5.78 -5.41 7.38
C SER A 322 4.99 -4.17 7.84
N SER A 323 5.47 -3.48 8.88
CA SER A 323 4.78 -2.32 9.48
C SER A 323 4.41 -1.24 8.47
N ASP A 324 5.19 -1.07 7.41
CA ASP A 324 4.93 -0.11 6.33
C ASP A 324 3.79 -0.53 5.40
N ILE A 325 3.69 -1.83 5.09
CA ILE A 325 2.54 -2.39 4.36
C ILE A 325 1.28 -2.22 5.20
N LEU A 326 1.34 -2.57 6.49
CA LEU A 326 0.24 -2.37 7.42
C LEU A 326 -0.15 -0.90 7.52
N GLY A 327 0.82 0.02 7.52
CA GLY A 327 0.59 1.47 7.52
C GLY A 327 -0.22 1.94 6.31
N SER A 328 -0.02 1.30 5.15
CA SER A 328 -0.56 1.71 3.86
C SER A 328 -1.95 1.18 3.52
N VAL A 329 -2.44 0.17 4.25
CA VAL A 329 -3.76 -0.46 4.04
C VAL A 329 -4.82 0.07 5.00
N ASP A 330 -6.09 -0.10 4.64
CA ASP A 330 -7.27 0.33 5.39
C ASP A 330 -7.72 -0.75 6.38
N THR A 331 -7.72 -2.00 5.94
CA THR A 331 -7.89 -3.17 6.80
C THR A 331 -6.78 -4.19 6.57
N ALA A 332 -6.46 -4.95 7.62
CA ALA A 332 -5.54 -6.07 7.53
C ALA A 332 -6.04 -7.22 8.41
N ILE A 333 -6.11 -8.41 7.82
CA ILE A 333 -6.45 -9.65 8.49
C ILE A 333 -5.31 -10.65 8.33
N VAL A 334 -5.13 -11.49 9.34
CA VAL A 334 -4.14 -12.57 9.34
C VAL A 334 -4.85 -13.90 9.40
N VAL A 335 -4.49 -14.79 8.47
CA VAL A 335 -4.91 -16.18 8.50
C VAL A 335 -3.80 -17.01 9.15
N SER A 336 -4.09 -17.54 10.34
CA SER A 336 -3.26 -18.47 11.09
C SER A 336 -3.75 -19.90 10.91
N GLN A 337 -2.88 -20.86 11.18
CA GLN A 337 -3.19 -22.28 11.17
C GLN A 337 -2.50 -22.96 12.35
N GLU A 338 -3.21 -23.81 13.08
CA GLU A 338 -2.61 -24.61 14.16
C GLU A 338 -1.84 -25.81 13.58
N SER A 339 -0.52 -25.73 13.72
CA SER A 339 0.55 -26.74 13.68
C SER A 339 0.57 -27.93 12.68
N GLN A 340 -0.44 -28.24 11.86
CA GLN A 340 -0.29 -29.25 10.78
C GLN A 340 -1.11 -28.90 9.52
N ASN A 341 -0.52 -29.12 8.34
CA ASN A 341 -1.15 -28.88 7.02
C ASN A 341 -1.98 -30.06 6.52
N THR A 342 -2.96 -30.46 7.33
CA THR A 342 -3.93 -31.51 6.99
C THR A 342 -5.23 -30.91 6.43
N ALA A 343 -5.97 -31.71 5.66
CA ALA A 343 -7.37 -31.43 5.37
C ALA A 343 -8.12 -31.38 6.72
N ASN A 344 -8.96 -30.37 6.92
CA ASN A 344 -9.69 -30.08 8.17
C ASN A 344 -8.89 -29.49 9.34
N SER A 345 -7.64 -29.05 9.14
CA SER A 345 -6.96 -28.30 10.20
C SER A 345 -7.68 -26.97 10.49
N MET A 346 -7.78 -26.61 11.77
CA MET A 346 -8.38 -25.34 12.17
C MET A 346 -7.49 -24.17 11.76
N ARG A 347 -8.11 -23.15 11.18
CA ARG A 347 -7.49 -21.87 10.82
C ARG A 347 -8.20 -20.76 11.55
N MET A 348 -7.46 -19.74 11.98
CA MET A 348 -8.06 -18.54 12.56
C MET A 348 -7.87 -17.34 11.64
N ILE A 349 -8.88 -16.49 11.57
CA ILE A 349 -8.87 -15.18 10.94
C ILE A 349 -8.80 -14.15 12.05
N ILE A 350 -7.66 -13.49 12.13
CA ILE A 350 -7.32 -12.56 13.19
C ILE A 350 -7.30 -11.15 12.59
N PRO A 351 -8.22 -10.24 12.96
CA PRO A 351 -8.13 -8.86 12.54
C PRO A 351 -6.89 -8.21 13.17
N GLN A 352 -6.04 -7.61 12.35
CA GLN A 352 -4.83 -6.90 12.79
C GLN A 352 -5.00 -5.38 12.72
N LYS A 353 -5.74 -4.90 11.72
CA LYS A 353 -5.98 -3.47 11.52
C LYS A 353 -7.37 -3.24 10.96
N VAL A 354 -8.06 -2.27 11.54
CA VAL A 354 -9.28 -1.67 10.99
C VAL A 354 -9.19 -0.17 11.28
N ARG A 355 -9.23 0.68 10.25
CA ARG A 355 -9.11 2.14 10.43
C ARG A 355 -10.37 2.79 10.98
N GLU A 356 -11.53 2.37 10.49
CA GLU A 356 -12.80 3.10 10.65
C GLU A 356 -13.75 2.50 11.68
N SER A 357 -13.36 1.41 12.36
CA SER A 357 -14.17 0.76 13.38
C SER A 357 -13.31 -0.03 14.37
N LEU A 358 -13.94 -0.51 15.44
CA LEU A 358 -13.31 -1.51 16.30
C LEU A 358 -13.13 -2.83 15.54
N PRO A 359 -12.03 -3.57 15.80
CA PRO A 359 -11.80 -4.86 15.16
C PRO A 359 -12.88 -5.86 15.60
N PRO A 360 -13.40 -6.70 14.68
CA PRO A 360 -14.38 -7.73 15.02
C PRO A 360 -13.77 -8.84 15.88
N SER A 361 -14.61 -9.71 16.43
CA SER A 361 -14.15 -10.96 17.05
C SER A 361 -13.44 -11.83 16.02
N GLN A 362 -12.47 -12.61 16.47
CA GLN A 362 -11.77 -13.57 15.61
C GLN A 362 -12.78 -14.58 15.04
N LEU A 363 -12.51 -15.08 13.84
CA LEU A 363 -13.27 -16.17 13.23
C LEU A 363 -12.38 -17.38 13.07
N GLN A 364 -12.99 -18.55 13.10
CA GLN A 364 -12.29 -19.78 12.74
C GLN A 364 -12.91 -20.37 11.50
N PHE A 365 -12.10 -21.07 10.71
CA PHE A 365 -12.62 -21.87 9.61
C PHE A 365 -11.78 -23.13 9.35
N GLN A 366 -12.42 -24.12 8.76
CA GLN A 366 -11.79 -25.30 8.19
C GLN A 366 -12.02 -25.34 6.68
N ILE A 367 -11.08 -25.96 5.96
CA ILE A 367 -11.23 -26.28 4.55
C ILE A 367 -11.61 -27.75 4.46
N GLU A 368 -12.87 -28.02 4.12
CA GLU A 368 -13.38 -29.36 3.82
C GLU A 368 -13.22 -29.60 2.31
N SER A 369 -12.38 -30.56 1.93
CA SER A 369 -12.15 -30.89 0.53
C SER A 369 -12.51 -32.35 0.26
N THR A 370 -13.35 -32.57 -0.74
CA THR A 370 -13.66 -33.88 -1.31
C THR A 370 -13.20 -33.94 -2.78
N GLU A 371 -13.47 -35.06 -3.46
CA GLU A 371 -13.22 -35.15 -4.90
C GLU A 371 -14.04 -34.14 -5.71
N GLU A 372 -15.27 -33.85 -5.27
CA GLU A 372 -16.24 -33.05 -6.03
C GLU A 372 -16.49 -31.65 -5.46
N SER A 373 -16.10 -31.39 -4.21
CA SER A 373 -16.44 -30.14 -3.52
C SER A 373 -15.31 -29.62 -2.64
N ILE A 374 -15.26 -28.30 -2.47
CA ILE A 374 -14.39 -27.62 -1.51
C ILE A 374 -15.27 -26.60 -0.78
N ALA A 375 -15.42 -26.75 0.52
CA ALA A 375 -16.23 -25.86 1.35
C ALA A 375 -15.37 -25.22 2.45
N LEU A 376 -15.70 -23.99 2.81
CA LEU A 376 -15.19 -23.35 4.02
C LEU A 376 -16.27 -23.45 5.10
N ARG A 377 -15.95 -24.11 6.22
CA ARG A 377 -16.82 -24.18 7.39
C ARG A 377 -16.32 -23.20 8.42
N PHE A 378 -17.13 -22.23 8.81
CA PHE A 378 -16.76 -21.26 9.84
C PHE A 378 -17.36 -21.66 11.18
N SER A 379 -16.71 -21.24 12.25
CA SER A 379 -17.22 -21.31 13.61
C SER A 379 -16.81 -20.04 14.36
N GLU A 380 -17.69 -19.55 15.24
CA GLU A 380 -17.35 -18.47 16.15
C GLU A 380 -16.53 -19.02 17.32
N THR A 381 -15.53 -18.27 17.78
CA THR A 381 -14.79 -18.58 19.00
C THR A 381 -15.69 -18.37 20.21
N ASN A 382 -15.88 -19.40 21.05
CA ASN A 382 -16.52 -19.23 22.34
C ASN A 382 -15.74 -18.19 23.16
N ILE A 383 -16.43 -17.11 23.54
CA ILE A 383 -15.89 -15.94 24.25
C ILE A 383 -15.23 -16.31 25.60
N SER A 384 -15.45 -17.52 26.12
CA SER A 384 -14.85 -18.03 27.36
C SER A 384 -13.35 -18.36 27.27
N GLU A 385 -12.78 -18.47 26.06
CA GLU A 385 -11.36 -18.77 25.86
C GLU A 385 -10.68 -17.71 24.98
N SER A 386 -11.03 -16.43 25.15
CA SER A 386 -10.18 -15.38 24.61
C SER A 386 -8.83 -15.41 25.35
N ARG A 387 -7.86 -16.17 24.83
CA ARG A 387 -6.45 -15.89 25.10
C ARG A 387 -6.25 -14.45 24.65
N ARG A 388 -6.15 -13.53 25.63
CA ARG A 388 -5.68 -12.17 25.37
C ARG A 388 -4.42 -12.29 24.54
N VAL A 389 -4.36 -11.58 23.42
CA VAL A 389 -3.10 -11.42 22.68
C VAL A 389 -2.09 -10.89 23.70
N PRO A 390 -1.01 -11.64 24.00
CA PRO A 390 -0.12 -11.24 25.07
C PRO A 390 0.53 -9.91 24.69
N GLY A 391 0.51 -8.95 25.62
CA GLY A 391 1.21 -7.68 25.43
C GLY A 391 2.71 -7.92 25.28
N GLN A 392 3.44 -6.93 24.75
CA GLN A 392 4.89 -7.01 24.51
C GLN A 392 5.70 -7.46 25.75
N LEU A 393 5.24 -7.10 26.95
CA LEU A 393 5.85 -7.55 28.21
C LEU A 393 5.67 -9.06 28.42
N GLU A 394 4.48 -9.59 28.14
CA GLU A 394 4.12 -10.99 28.36
C GLU A 394 4.84 -11.91 27.38
N LEU A 395 5.08 -11.44 26.16
CA LEU A 395 5.87 -12.16 25.14
C LEU A 395 7.36 -12.21 25.50
N ILE A 396 7.96 -11.07 25.83
CA ILE A 396 9.37 -11.04 26.28
C ILE A 396 9.57 -11.97 27.48
N TYR A 397 8.61 -11.94 28.41
CA TYR A 397 8.63 -12.80 29.57
C TYR A 397 8.48 -14.29 29.21
N ALA A 398 7.64 -14.64 28.24
CA ALA A 398 7.51 -16.01 27.75
C ALA A 398 8.81 -16.51 27.08
N ASP A 399 9.42 -15.69 26.21
CA ASP A 399 10.69 -16.01 25.54
C ASP A 399 11.82 -16.25 26.55
N LEU A 400 11.89 -15.43 27.61
CA LEU A 400 12.85 -15.59 28.70
C LEU A 400 12.66 -16.91 29.44
N LEU A 401 11.41 -17.32 29.68
CA LEU A 401 11.11 -18.58 30.35
C LEU A 401 11.45 -19.78 29.48
N GLU A 402 11.06 -19.76 28.21
CA GLU A 402 11.33 -20.85 27.26
C GLU A 402 12.84 -21.07 27.09
N TYR A 403 13.61 -19.99 26.94
CA TYR A 403 15.06 -20.07 26.79
C TYR A 403 15.75 -20.59 28.07
N LEU A 404 15.36 -20.10 29.25
CA LEU A 404 15.92 -20.60 30.52
C LEU A 404 15.56 -22.06 30.76
N GLN A 405 14.35 -22.48 30.38
CA GLN A 405 13.91 -23.86 30.47
C GLN A 405 14.70 -24.79 29.54
N ALA A 406 15.04 -24.33 28.34
CA ALA A 406 15.83 -25.08 27.38
C ALA A 406 17.29 -25.27 27.83
N GLU A 407 17.82 -24.35 28.63
CA GLU A 407 19.19 -24.35 29.15
C GLU A 407 19.22 -24.37 30.69
N PRO A 408 18.66 -25.41 31.34
CA PRO A 408 18.37 -25.35 32.77
C PRO A 408 19.62 -25.44 33.67
N ASP A 409 20.74 -25.87 33.11
CA ASP A 409 22.04 -25.98 33.81
C ASP A 409 22.90 -24.71 33.70
N GLN A 410 22.46 -23.71 32.93
CA GLN A 410 23.23 -22.50 32.68
C GLN A 410 22.69 -21.29 33.47
N GLU A 411 23.58 -20.50 34.05
CA GLU A 411 23.26 -19.20 34.65
C GLU A 411 23.51 -18.07 33.64
N PHE A 412 22.54 -17.19 33.45
CA PHE A 412 22.67 -16.05 32.52
C PHE A 412 22.54 -14.70 33.24
N LYS A 413 23.22 -13.67 32.72
CA LYS A 413 22.96 -12.27 33.11
C LYS A 413 21.84 -11.70 32.24
N LYS A 414 21.21 -10.65 32.74
CA LYS A 414 20.19 -9.89 32.02
C LYS A 414 20.65 -9.44 30.61
N ASN A 415 21.84 -8.87 30.49
CA ASN A 415 22.35 -8.39 29.20
C ASN A 415 22.65 -9.55 28.23
N ASP A 416 23.03 -10.71 28.76
CA ASP A 416 23.31 -11.89 27.95
C ASP A 416 22.00 -12.44 27.38
N LEU A 417 20.95 -12.56 28.21
CA LEU A 417 19.61 -12.95 27.75
C LEU A 417 19.02 -11.96 26.73
N VAL A 418 19.18 -10.65 26.96
CA VAL A 418 18.70 -9.62 26.03
C VAL A 418 19.40 -9.69 24.68
N SER A 419 20.70 -9.98 24.68
CA SER A 419 21.50 -10.08 23.44
C SER A 419 21.26 -11.38 22.69
N VAL A 420 21.22 -12.52 23.39
CA VAL A 420 20.98 -13.84 22.80
C VAL A 420 19.58 -13.92 22.17
N LEU A 421 18.56 -13.39 22.85
CA LEU A 421 17.19 -13.37 22.35
C LEU A 421 16.92 -12.22 21.36
N GLN A 422 17.92 -11.38 21.08
CA GLN A 422 17.81 -10.22 20.19
C GLN A 422 16.57 -9.35 20.48
N ILE A 423 16.33 -9.03 21.76
CA ILE A 423 15.09 -8.37 22.20
C ILE A 423 15.07 -6.90 21.73
N GLY A 424 14.41 -6.64 20.59
CA GLY A 424 14.21 -5.31 20.01
C GLY A 424 13.05 -4.53 20.66
N SER A 425 13.15 -4.22 21.96
CA SER A 425 12.10 -3.50 22.70
C SER A 425 12.65 -2.34 23.53
N SER A 426 11.78 -1.42 23.97
CA SER A 426 12.21 -0.29 24.81
C SER A 426 12.77 -0.75 26.15
N ALA A 427 13.79 -0.06 26.66
CA ALA A 427 14.43 -0.38 27.95
C ALA A 427 13.41 -0.55 29.09
N ARG A 428 12.40 0.32 29.12
CA ARG A 428 11.30 0.27 30.10
C ARG A 428 10.48 -1.03 30.03
N THR A 429 10.29 -1.60 28.85
CA THR A 429 9.50 -2.83 28.67
C THR A 429 10.32 -4.06 29.06
N ILE A 430 11.62 -4.06 28.69
CA ILE A 430 12.59 -5.08 29.11
C ILE A 430 12.70 -5.10 30.64
N ASP A 431 12.85 -3.95 31.29
CA ASP A 431 12.92 -3.85 32.75
C ASP A 431 11.70 -4.45 33.46
N ARG A 432 10.50 -4.19 32.94
CA ARG A 432 9.26 -4.75 33.48
C ARG A 432 9.18 -6.27 33.28
N ALA A 433 9.65 -6.80 32.16
CA ALA A 433 9.71 -8.24 31.92
C ALA A 433 10.67 -8.93 32.91
N PHE A 434 11.84 -8.36 33.15
CA PHE A 434 12.78 -8.86 34.16
C PHE A 434 12.28 -8.69 35.60
N THR A 435 11.49 -7.66 35.87
CA THR A 435 10.81 -7.52 37.18
C THR A 435 9.79 -8.64 37.37
N LYS A 436 9.09 -9.05 36.30
CA LYS A 436 8.19 -10.21 36.34
C LYS A 436 8.97 -11.52 36.52
N LEU A 437 10.08 -11.68 35.79
CA LEU A 437 11.00 -12.83 35.89
C LEU A 437 11.60 -12.97 37.29
N ASN A 438 11.93 -11.86 37.96
CA ASN A 438 12.44 -11.88 39.34
C ASN A 438 11.45 -12.47 40.36
N ASN A 439 10.16 -12.46 40.04
CA ASN A 439 9.10 -12.93 40.91
C ASN A 439 8.51 -14.28 40.43
N ASP A 440 9.09 -14.91 39.40
CA ASP A 440 8.60 -16.18 38.90
C ASP A 440 9.16 -17.34 39.75
N PRO A 441 8.30 -18.19 40.34
CA PRO A 441 8.73 -19.28 41.20
C PRO A 441 9.57 -20.35 40.48
N ARG A 442 9.54 -20.39 39.15
CA ARG A 442 10.30 -21.34 38.32
C ARG A 442 11.72 -20.88 38.01
N ILE A 443 12.07 -19.65 38.39
CA ILE A 443 13.38 -19.06 38.08
C ILE A 443 14.15 -18.82 39.37
N LYS A 444 15.32 -19.44 39.46
CA LYS A 444 16.29 -19.19 40.52
C LYS A 444 17.07 -17.92 40.21
N VAL A 445 16.82 -16.87 41.00
CA VAL A 445 17.52 -15.58 40.88
C VAL A 445 18.61 -15.49 41.94
N THR A 446 19.87 -15.41 41.51
CA THR A 446 21.02 -15.31 42.41
C THR A 446 21.65 -13.92 42.31
N LYS A 447 21.79 -13.22 43.44
CA LYS A 447 22.47 -11.91 43.48
C LYS A 447 23.99 -12.11 43.48
N ARG A 448 24.66 -11.68 42.40
CA ARG A 448 26.12 -11.76 42.21
C ARG A 448 26.70 -10.33 42.20
N GLY A 449 26.98 -9.78 43.38
CA GLY A 449 27.52 -8.42 43.50
C GLY A 449 26.54 -7.34 43.01
N SER A 450 26.89 -6.65 41.91
CA SER A 450 26.10 -5.56 41.31
C SER A 450 25.03 -6.01 40.31
N PHE A 451 24.91 -7.32 40.03
CA PHE A 451 23.93 -7.85 39.07
C PHE A 451 23.24 -9.11 39.59
N ASN A 452 22.10 -9.45 38.97
CA ASN A 452 21.40 -10.72 39.18
C ASN A 452 21.76 -11.71 38.06
N SER A 453 21.99 -12.97 38.42
CA SER A 453 21.96 -14.10 37.48
C SER A 453 20.62 -14.83 37.57
N TYR A 454 20.20 -15.40 36.44
CA TYR A 454 18.93 -16.08 36.25
C TYR A 454 19.20 -17.50 35.75
N GLN A 455 18.56 -18.48 36.38
CA GLN A 455 18.64 -19.90 36.02
C GLN A 455 17.28 -20.56 36.20
N TRP A 456 16.97 -21.56 35.38
CA TRP A 456 15.77 -22.38 35.60
C TRP A 456 15.88 -23.21 36.88
N ASP A 457 14.83 -23.18 37.70
CA ASP A 457 14.75 -24.00 38.89
C ASP A 457 14.18 -25.39 38.55
N LYS A 458 15.02 -26.41 38.71
CA LYS A 458 14.67 -27.82 38.41
C LYS A 458 13.77 -28.44 39.47
N ASP A 459 13.70 -27.84 40.66
CA ASP A 459 12.99 -28.39 41.81
C ASP A 459 11.54 -27.85 41.93
N THR A 460 11.14 -26.92 41.04
CA THR A 460 9.78 -26.38 41.04
C THR A 460 8.79 -27.36 40.36
N PRO A 461 7.68 -27.75 41.00
CA PRO A 461 6.70 -28.64 40.39
C PRO A 461 6.13 -28.05 39.10
N ALA A 462 6.10 -28.85 38.03
CA ALA A 462 5.39 -28.51 36.79
C ALA A 462 3.89 -28.40 37.09
N THR A 463 3.42 -27.19 37.39
CA THR A 463 1.98 -26.92 37.37
C THR A 463 1.56 -26.76 35.90
N PRO A 464 0.56 -27.52 35.42
CA PRO A 464 -0.03 -27.23 34.13
C PRO A 464 -0.72 -25.86 34.25
N TYR A 465 -0.47 -24.98 33.28
CA TYR A 465 -1.16 -23.70 33.21
C TYR A 465 -2.68 -23.92 33.16
N PRO A 466 -3.50 -23.13 33.88
CA PRO A 466 -4.93 -22.99 33.57
C PRO A 466 -5.15 -22.34 32.21
#